data_AF-A0A377ZE81-F1
#
_entry.id   AF-A0A377ZE81-F1
#
_cell.length_a   1.000
_cell.length_b   1.000
_cell.length_c   1.000
_cell.angle_alpha   90.00
_cell.angle_beta   90.00
_cell.angle_gamma   90.00
#
_symmetry.space_group_name_H-M   'P 1'
#
loop_
_entity.id
_entity.type
_entity.pdbx_description
1 polymer ?
#
loop_
_entity_poly.entity_id
_entity_poly.type
_entity_poly.pdbx_seq_one_letter_code
_entity_poly.pdbx_strand_id
1 'polypeptide(L)'
;MKNQRRVNAATGKPLRFELLLPAGGNDRWVLPFQHNLQRLGIVMDIRQVDNSQYSNRRRSRDYDMMPSLWRAMPWPGTDLQISWASDYIHSSYNAPGVQSPVVDKLIAQILQWQGNKQKLIPLGRALDRVLTWNNYMLPMWYMAQDRTAWWNKFSFPATRPIYSSGLDTWWYDVNKAATLPADRR
;
A
#
# COMPACT_ATOMS: atom_id res chain seq x y z
N MET A 1 -6.74 1.90 31.30
CA MET A 1 -6.12 0.56 31.42
C MET A 1 -6.72 -0.10 32.66
N LYS A 2 -7.04 -1.41 32.61
CA LYS A 2 -7.49 -2.19 33.77
C LYS A 2 -6.77 -3.53 33.74
N ASN A 3 -6.07 -3.89 34.81
CA ASN A 3 -5.26 -5.12 34.92
C ASN A 3 -4.29 -5.29 33.72
N GLN A 4 -3.52 -4.24 33.41
CA GLN A 4 -2.60 -4.18 32.26
C GLN A 4 -3.25 -4.38 30.88
N ARG A 5 -4.59 -4.38 30.77
CA ARG A 5 -5.31 -4.43 29.50
C ARG A 5 -5.87 -3.07 29.13
N ARG A 6 -5.80 -2.74 27.85
CA ARG A 6 -6.50 -1.61 27.24
C ARG A 6 -7.97 -1.96 27.21
N VAL A 7 -8.81 -1.10 27.77
CA VAL A 7 -10.26 -1.31 27.84
C VAL A 7 -10.97 -0.08 27.32
N ASN A 8 -12.12 -0.27 26.70
CA ASN A 8 -13.03 0.82 26.37
C ASN A 8 -13.57 1.44 27.68
N ALA A 9 -13.52 2.77 27.79
CA ALA A 9 -13.84 3.48 29.04
C ALA A 9 -15.32 3.35 29.43
N ALA A 10 -16.23 3.28 28.46
CA ALA A 10 -17.67 3.20 28.72
C ALA A 10 -18.14 1.76 28.98
N THR A 11 -17.65 0.78 28.22
CA THR A 11 -18.13 -0.60 28.27
C THR A 11 -17.28 -1.54 29.12
N GLY A 12 -16.05 -1.14 29.46
CA GLY A 12 -15.08 -1.98 30.15
C GLY A 12 -14.53 -3.15 29.32
N LYS A 13 -14.99 -3.34 28.08
CA LYS A 13 -14.53 -4.42 27.20
C LYS A 13 -13.05 -4.22 26.83
N PRO A 14 -12.20 -5.27 26.89
CA PRO A 14 -10.83 -5.21 26.40
C PRO A 14 -10.79 -4.81 24.91
N LEU A 15 -9.82 -3.99 24.53
CA LEU A 15 -9.54 -3.73 23.13
C LEU A 15 -8.93 -5.00 22.53
N ARG A 16 -9.75 -5.68 21.73
CA ARG A 16 -9.41 -6.89 21.00
C ARG A 16 -9.89 -6.77 19.57
N PHE A 17 -9.08 -7.20 18.61
CA PHE A 17 -9.42 -7.18 17.20
C PHE A 17 -8.71 -8.29 16.43
N GLU A 18 -9.25 -8.64 15.26
CA GLU A 18 -8.69 -9.61 14.33
C GLU A 18 -7.82 -8.96 13.24
N LEU A 19 -6.63 -9.51 13.00
CA LEU A 19 -5.84 -9.27 11.80
C LEU A 19 -6.06 -10.43 10.81
N LEU A 20 -6.76 -10.14 9.73
CA LEU A 20 -7.04 -11.07 8.64
C LEU A 20 -5.87 -11.14 7.65
N LEU A 21 -5.41 -12.35 7.35
CA LEU A 21 -4.28 -12.62 6.45
C LEU A 21 -4.64 -13.71 5.42
N PRO A 22 -4.20 -13.57 4.16
CA PRO A 22 -4.28 -14.66 3.19
C PRO A 22 -3.18 -15.71 3.47
N ALA A 23 -3.48 -16.97 3.16
CA ALA A 23 -2.50 -18.06 3.20
C ALA A 23 -1.34 -17.82 2.23
N GLY A 24 -0.11 -18.16 2.64
CA GLY A 24 1.09 -18.05 1.79
C GLY A 24 1.63 -16.62 1.58
N GLY A 25 1.06 -15.61 2.23
CA GLY A 25 1.58 -14.24 2.22
C GLY A 25 2.80 -14.04 3.14
N ASN A 26 3.48 -12.90 3.01
CA ASN A 26 4.55 -12.51 3.95
C ASN A 26 3.95 -12.06 5.29
N ASP A 27 4.15 -12.87 6.33
CA ASP A 27 3.62 -12.70 7.68
C ASP A 27 4.71 -12.47 8.75
N ARG A 28 5.99 -12.33 8.35
CA ARG A 28 7.12 -12.17 9.28
C ARG A 28 7.03 -10.95 10.20
N TRP A 29 6.25 -9.94 9.81
CA TRP A 29 6.02 -8.71 10.57
C TRP A 29 4.91 -8.84 11.62
N VAL A 30 4.07 -9.88 11.52
CA VAL A 30 2.82 -10.00 12.28
C VAL A 30 3.09 -10.27 13.76
N LEU A 31 4.00 -11.20 14.09
CA LEU A 31 4.34 -11.52 15.48
C LEU A 31 5.00 -10.34 16.21
N PRO A 32 5.99 -9.63 15.63
CA PRO A 32 6.50 -8.38 16.22
C PRO A 32 5.41 -7.32 16.45
N PHE A 33 4.48 -7.16 15.51
CA PHE A 33 3.36 -6.23 15.65
C PHE A 33 2.42 -6.64 16.79
N GLN A 34 2.04 -7.92 16.86
CA GLN A 34 1.23 -8.48 17.96
C GLN A 34 1.89 -8.27 19.32
N HIS A 35 3.20 -8.54 19.41
CA HIS A 35 3.97 -8.36 20.65
C HIS A 35 3.97 -6.90 21.11
N ASN A 36 4.15 -5.95 20.19
CA ASN A 36 4.08 -4.51 20.51
C ASN A 36 2.68 -4.11 21.00
N LEU A 37 1.61 -4.61 20.39
CA LEU A 37 0.24 -4.38 20.83
C LEU A 37 -0.05 -4.98 22.21
N GLN A 38 0.49 -6.17 22.49
CA GLN A 38 0.35 -6.82 23.80
C GLN A 38 0.96 -5.97 24.93
N ARG A 39 2.12 -5.33 24.68
CA ARG A 39 2.74 -4.39 25.63
C ARG A 39 1.88 -3.16 25.91
N LEU A 40 1.01 -2.78 24.97
CA LEU A 40 0.01 -1.72 25.13
C LEU A 40 -1.30 -2.22 25.77
N GLY A 41 -1.37 -3.52 26.12
CA GLY A 41 -2.55 -4.17 26.68
C GLY A 41 -3.63 -4.48 25.65
N ILE A 42 -3.29 -4.51 24.36
CA ILE A 42 -4.20 -4.76 23.24
C ILE A 42 -4.06 -6.22 22.79
N VAL A 43 -5.18 -6.89 22.56
CA VAL A 43 -5.18 -8.28 22.07
C VAL A 43 -5.45 -8.26 20.56
N MET A 44 -4.50 -8.75 19.76
CA MET A 44 -4.71 -8.94 18.31
C MET A 44 -4.73 -10.42 18.00
N ASP A 45 -5.81 -10.92 17.42
CA ASP A 45 -5.91 -12.29 16.95
C ASP A 45 -5.41 -12.38 15.51
N ILE A 46 -4.56 -13.36 15.22
CA ILE A 46 -4.05 -13.59 13.87
C ILE A 46 -4.97 -14.61 13.21
N ARG A 47 -5.65 -14.22 12.13
CA ARG A 47 -6.54 -15.10 11.39
C ARG A 47 -6.04 -15.29 9.96
N GLN A 48 -5.41 -16.44 9.71
CA GLN A 48 -5.00 -16.84 8.38
C GLN A 48 -6.08 -17.71 7.73
N VAL A 49 -6.44 -17.39 6.48
CA VAL A 49 -7.49 -18.09 5.72
C VAL A 49 -7.05 -18.35 4.29
N ASP A 50 -7.70 -19.27 3.59
CA ASP A 50 -7.46 -19.47 2.16
C ASP A 50 -7.87 -18.24 1.32
N ASN A 51 -7.38 -18.16 0.08
CA ASN A 51 -7.58 -16.99 -0.77
C ASN A 51 -9.06 -16.72 -1.13
N SER A 52 -9.89 -17.77 -1.21
CA SER A 52 -11.32 -17.64 -1.49
C SER A 52 -12.03 -17.02 -0.29
N GLN A 53 -11.76 -17.52 0.92
CA GLN A 53 -12.28 -16.94 2.15
C GLN A 53 -11.78 -15.51 2.36
N TYR A 54 -10.49 -15.23 2.14
CA TYR A 54 -9.92 -13.89 2.23
C TYR A 54 -10.65 -12.92 1.30
N SER A 55 -10.82 -13.31 0.03
CA SER A 55 -11.48 -12.48 -0.98
C SER A 55 -12.94 -12.19 -0.64
N ASN A 56 -13.66 -13.20 -0.13
CA ASN A 56 -15.06 -13.04 0.29
C ASN A 56 -15.17 -12.08 1.47
N ARG A 57 -14.38 -12.30 2.53
CA ARG A 57 -14.37 -11.42 3.72
C ARG A 57 -13.95 -10.00 3.39
N ARG A 58 -12.96 -9.83 2.50
CA ARG A 58 -12.56 -8.51 1.98
C ARG A 58 -13.71 -7.81 1.26
N ARG A 59 -14.44 -8.52 0.39
CA ARG A 59 -15.57 -7.95 -0.36
C ARG A 59 -16.75 -7.59 0.55
N SER A 60 -17.02 -8.41 1.56
CA SER A 60 -18.09 -8.17 2.54
C SER A 60 -17.68 -7.24 3.68
N ARG A 61 -16.44 -6.73 3.71
CA ARG A 61 -15.87 -5.93 4.80
C ARG A 61 -15.93 -6.63 6.17
N ASP A 62 -15.80 -7.94 6.18
CA ASP A 62 -15.75 -8.75 7.41
C ASP A 62 -14.29 -8.91 7.86
N TYR A 63 -13.74 -7.86 8.46
CA TYR A 63 -12.42 -7.83 9.08
C TYR A 63 -12.31 -6.61 9.99
N ASP A 64 -11.51 -6.70 11.06
CA ASP A 64 -11.14 -5.51 11.83
C ASP A 64 -9.90 -4.82 11.24
N MET A 65 -8.91 -5.62 10.85
CA MET A 65 -7.68 -5.16 10.20
C MET A 65 -7.23 -6.16 9.14
N MET A 66 -6.70 -5.66 8.02
CA MET A 66 -6.01 -6.47 7.01
C MET A 66 -4.87 -5.65 6.37
N PRO A 67 -3.76 -6.28 5.99
CA PRO A 67 -2.76 -5.61 5.17
C PRO A 67 -3.33 -5.37 3.77
N SER A 68 -3.04 -4.20 3.21
CA SER A 68 -3.41 -3.86 1.84
C SER A 68 -2.22 -3.21 1.15
N LEU A 69 -2.02 -3.57 -0.12
CA LEU A 69 -1.03 -2.91 -0.96
C LEU A 69 -1.62 -1.61 -1.49
N TRP A 70 -0.99 -0.50 -1.13
CA TRP A 70 -1.27 0.80 -1.72
C TRP A 70 -0.26 1.07 -2.83
N ARG A 71 -0.73 1.13 -4.08
CA ARG A 71 0.12 1.53 -5.20
C ARG A 71 0.11 3.06 -5.31
N ALA A 72 1.24 3.67 -5.02
CA ALA A 72 1.42 5.10 -5.25
C ALA A 72 1.53 5.38 -6.75
N MET A 73 0.88 6.44 -7.20
CA MET A 73 1.00 6.96 -8.56
C MET A 73 1.89 8.21 -8.57
N PRO A 74 2.65 8.48 -9.65
CA PRO A 74 3.47 9.69 -9.75
C PRO A 74 2.67 11.00 -9.63
N TRP A 75 1.40 10.95 -10.03
CA TRP A 75 0.46 12.06 -9.96
C TRP A 75 -0.86 11.58 -9.34
N PRO A 76 -1.53 12.42 -8.53
CA PRO A 76 -2.85 12.09 -8.04
C PRO A 76 -3.84 11.99 -9.21
N GLY A 77 -4.50 10.84 -9.33
CA GLY A 77 -5.31 10.47 -10.48
C GLY A 77 -6.75 10.09 -10.14
N THR A 78 -7.46 9.60 -11.16
CA THR A 78 -8.86 9.17 -11.06
C THR A 78 -9.05 7.93 -10.19
N ASP A 79 -8.01 7.10 -10.08
CA ASP A 79 -7.94 5.91 -9.23
C ASP A 79 -8.10 6.20 -7.73
N LEU A 80 -7.96 7.46 -7.31
CA LEU A 80 -8.22 7.88 -5.93
C LEU A 80 -9.70 7.73 -5.54
N GLN A 81 -10.64 7.86 -6.49
CA GLN A 81 -12.07 7.76 -6.20
C GLN A 81 -12.44 6.39 -5.62
N ILE A 82 -12.07 5.31 -6.32
CA ILE A 82 -12.45 3.94 -5.92
C ILE A 82 -11.86 3.54 -4.57
N SER A 83 -10.81 4.24 -4.15
CA SER A 83 -10.05 3.96 -2.94
C SER A 83 -10.48 4.79 -1.72
N TRP A 84 -11.01 5.98 -1.93
CA TRP A 84 -11.16 6.96 -0.83
C TRP A 84 -12.48 7.73 -0.83
N ALA A 85 -13.18 7.81 -1.97
CA ALA A 85 -14.41 8.58 -2.04
C ALA A 85 -15.56 7.84 -1.35
N SER A 86 -16.44 8.61 -0.71
CA SER A 86 -17.58 8.10 0.07
C SER A 86 -18.54 7.24 -0.78
N ASP A 87 -18.74 7.61 -2.04
CA ASP A 87 -19.59 6.86 -3.00
C ASP A 87 -19.09 5.42 -3.25
N TYR A 88 -17.80 5.19 -3.00
CA TYR A 88 -17.17 3.88 -3.16
C TYR A 88 -17.09 3.10 -1.85
N ILE A 89 -17.86 3.44 -0.82
CA ILE A 89 -17.87 2.66 0.43
C ILE A 89 -18.31 1.20 0.22
N HIS A 90 -19.09 0.88 -0.81
CA HIS A 90 -19.41 -0.53 -1.10
C HIS A 90 -18.34 -1.25 -1.93
N SER A 91 -17.30 -0.54 -2.37
CA SER A 91 -16.15 -1.12 -3.06
C SER A 91 -15.15 -1.71 -2.07
N SER A 92 -14.64 -2.90 -2.39
CA SER A 92 -13.53 -3.53 -1.65
C SER A 92 -12.20 -2.77 -1.73
N TYR A 93 -12.09 -1.77 -2.63
CA TYR A 93 -10.90 -0.93 -2.77
C TYR A 93 -10.87 0.21 -1.76
N ASN A 94 -12.03 0.72 -1.30
CA ASN A 94 -12.09 1.61 -0.15
C ASN A 94 -11.95 0.80 1.15
N ALA A 95 -10.88 0.02 1.27
CA ALA A 95 -10.66 -0.93 2.36
C ALA A 95 -10.86 -0.33 3.77
N PRO A 96 -10.43 0.91 4.07
CA PRO A 96 -10.64 1.52 5.38
C PRO A 96 -12.07 2.02 5.64
N GLY A 97 -12.93 2.05 4.61
CA GLY A 97 -14.33 2.49 4.74
C GLY A 97 -14.47 3.99 4.92
N VAL A 98 -13.63 4.77 4.24
CA VAL A 98 -13.62 6.23 4.35
C VAL A 98 -14.92 6.81 3.83
N GLN A 99 -15.56 7.63 4.67
CA GLN A 99 -16.60 8.58 4.29
C GLN A 99 -16.23 9.93 4.86
N SER A 100 -15.87 10.87 4.00
CA SER A 100 -15.46 12.20 4.46
C SER A 100 -15.72 13.24 3.38
N PRO A 101 -16.56 14.25 3.66
CA PRO A 101 -16.84 15.31 2.70
C PRO A 101 -15.60 16.15 2.37
N VAL A 102 -14.58 16.16 3.25
CA VAL A 102 -13.30 16.82 2.98
C VAL A 102 -12.49 16.02 1.96
N VAL A 103 -12.42 14.69 2.13
CA VAL A 103 -11.73 13.79 1.18
C VAL A 103 -12.43 13.85 -0.19
N ASP A 104 -13.76 13.78 -0.21
CA ASP A 104 -14.53 13.84 -1.45
C ASP A 104 -14.28 15.14 -2.23
N LYS A 105 -14.27 16.29 -1.54
CA LYS A 105 -13.97 17.60 -2.15
C LYS A 105 -12.56 17.66 -2.73
N LEU A 106 -11.56 17.13 -2.01
CA LEU A 106 -10.18 17.10 -2.50
C LEU A 106 -10.03 16.21 -3.73
N ILE A 107 -10.67 15.03 -3.72
CA ILE A 107 -10.69 14.13 -4.88
C ILE A 107 -11.38 14.80 -6.06
N ALA A 108 -12.54 15.44 -5.86
CA ALA A 108 -13.24 16.16 -6.92
C ALA A 108 -12.36 17.25 -7.58
N GLN A 109 -11.61 18.00 -6.77
CA GLN A 109 -10.64 18.99 -7.29
C GLN A 109 -9.49 18.31 -8.06
N ILE A 110 -8.95 17.20 -7.57
CA ILE A 110 -7.91 16.45 -8.28
C ILE A 110 -8.40 16.00 -9.66
N LEU A 111 -9.64 15.52 -9.76
CA LEU A 111 -10.26 15.11 -11.03
C LEU A 111 -10.44 16.30 -11.97
N GLN A 112 -10.91 17.43 -11.45
CA GLN A 112 -11.11 18.65 -12.24
C GLN A 112 -9.79 19.15 -12.85
N TRP A 113 -8.69 19.04 -12.13
CA TRP A 113 -7.38 19.58 -12.53
C TRP A 113 -6.44 18.55 -13.15
N GLN A 114 -6.94 17.41 -13.63
CA GLN A 114 -6.12 16.42 -14.34
C GLN A 114 -5.35 17.06 -15.50
N GLY A 115 -4.08 16.67 -15.66
CA GLY A 115 -3.15 17.28 -16.62
C GLY A 115 -2.53 18.60 -16.19
N ASN A 116 -3.02 19.27 -15.13
CA ASN A 116 -2.44 20.51 -14.62
C ASN A 116 -1.52 20.27 -13.42
N LYS A 117 -0.23 20.05 -13.69
CA LYS A 117 0.80 19.81 -12.67
C LYS A 117 0.81 20.84 -11.54
N GLN A 118 0.73 22.14 -11.85
CA GLN A 118 0.81 23.20 -10.85
C GLN A 118 -0.35 23.16 -9.85
N LYS A 119 -1.54 22.74 -10.31
CA LYS A 119 -2.72 22.56 -9.46
C LYS A 119 -2.70 21.23 -8.71
N LEU A 120 -2.21 20.15 -9.33
CA LEU A 120 -2.20 18.81 -8.72
C LEU A 120 -1.21 18.67 -7.56
N ILE A 121 -0.05 19.34 -7.58
CA ILE A 121 0.96 19.25 -6.50
C ILE A 121 0.37 19.64 -5.12
N PRO A 122 -0.21 20.84 -4.94
CA PRO A 122 -0.78 21.22 -3.64
C PRO A 122 -1.98 20.36 -3.26
N LEU A 123 -2.81 19.95 -4.22
CA LEU A 123 -3.97 19.07 -3.96
C LEU A 123 -3.55 17.69 -3.46
N GLY A 124 -2.55 17.07 -4.09
CA GLY A 124 -2.00 15.79 -3.65
C GLY A 124 -1.44 15.85 -2.23
N ARG A 125 -0.70 16.92 -1.90
CA ARG A 125 -0.18 17.15 -0.54
C ARG A 125 -1.29 17.40 0.49
N ALA A 126 -2.35 18.10 0.10
CA ALA A 126 -3.50 18.33 0.97
C ALA A 126 -4.24 17.01 1.26
N LEU A 127 -4.48 16.19 0.23
CA LEU A 127 -5.09 14.87 0.39
C LEU A 127 -4.24 13.97 1.28
N ASP A 128 -2.94 13.88 1.04
CA ASP A 128 -2.01 13.10 1.85
C ASP A 128 -2.07 13.49 3.35
N ARG A 129 -2.06 14.79 3.65
CA ARG A 129 -2.22 15.28 5.03
C ARG A 129 -3.56 14.90 5.65
N VAL A 130 -4.66 15.01 4.91
CA VAL A 130 -5.99 14.64 5.42
C VAL A 130 -6.05 13.14 5.69
N LEU A 131 -5.57 12.30 4.78
CA LEU A 131 -5.58 10.84 4.95
C LEU A 131 -4.71 10.40 6.14
N THR A 132 -3.50 10.94 6.25
CA THR A 132 -2.56 10.61 7.34
C THR A 132 -3.06 11.09 8.70
N TRP A 133 -3.65 12.28 8.78
CA TRP A 133 -4.21 12.80 10.04
C TRP A 133 -5.37 11.96 10.59
N ASN A 134 -6.12 11.29 9.72
CA ASN A 134 -7.26 10.45 10.13
C ASN A 134 -6.87 9.01 10.48
N ASN A 135 -5.59 8.62 10.34
CA ASN A 135 -5.07 7.30 10.74
C ASN A 135 -5.85 6.10 10.13
N TYR A 136 -6.33 6.23 8.89
CA TYR A 136 -7.05 5.14 8.19
C TYR A 136 -6.19 3.90 7.92
N MET A 137 -4.86 4.07 7.94
CA MET A 137 -3.89 3.01 7.73
C MET A 137 -2.68 3.21 8.64
N LEU A 138 -1.96 2.13 8.91
CA LEU A 138 -0.62 2.16 9.47
C LEU A 138 0.37 1.94 8.32
N PRO A 139 1.11 2.97 7.86
CA PRO A 139 2.07 2.82 6.78
C PRO A 139 3.14 1.79 7.13
N MET A 140 3.44 0.91 6.18
CA MET A 140 4.47 -0.11 6.30
C MET A 140 5.75 0.37 5.58
N TRP A 141 6.54 -0.56 5.06
CA TRP A 141 7.76 -0.27 4.30
C TRP A 141 7.49 -0.28 2.79
N TYR A 142 8.46 0.24 2.05
CA TYR A 142 8.55 0.12 0.59
C TYR A 142 10.00 -0.14 0.18
N MET A 143 10.21 -0.67 -1.02
CA MET A 143 11.55 -0.74 -1.63
C MET A 143 11.77 0.53 -2.45
N ALA A 144 12.77 1.32 -2.08
CA ALA A 144 13.07 2.59 -2.74
C ALA A 144 13.84 2.44 -4.06
N GLN A 145 14.28 1.22 -4.39
CA GLN A 145 15.13 0.92 -5.53
C GLN A 145 14.75 -0.41 -6.14
N ASP A 146 14.80 -0.47 -7.47
CA ASP A 146 14.78 -1.73 -8.21
C ASP A 146 16.17 -2.38 -8.15
N ARG A 147 16.21 -3.67 -7.82
CA ARG A 147 17.44 -4.46 -7.78
C ARG A 147 17.43 -5.42 -8.94
N THR A 148 18.30 -5.19 -9.92
CA THR A 148 18.44 -6.02 -11.11
C THR A 148 19.88 -6.49 -11.27
N ALA A 149 20.05 -7.70 -11.80
CA ALA A 149 21.34 -8.28 -12.15
C ALA A 149 21.26 -8.80 -13.58
N TRP A 150 22.32 -8.56 -14.36
CA TRP A 150 22.39 -8.98 -15.75
C TRP A 150 23.83 -9.27 -16.15
N TRP A 151 23.99 -10.09 -17.19
CA TRP A 151 25.28 -10.34 -17.81
C TRP A 151 25.79 -9.07 -18.50
N ASN A 152 27.11 -8.84 -18.49
CA ASN A 152 27.74 -7.72 -19.18
C ASN A 152 27.74 -7.92 -20.71
N LYS A 153 26.55 -7.99 -21.31
CA LYS A 153 26.28 -8.08 -22.75
C LYS A 153 25.12 -7.18 -23.17
N PHE A 154 24.62 -6.39 -22.24
CA PHE A 154 23.56 -5.42 -22.48
C PHE A 154 24.09 -4.00 -22.22
N SER A 155 23.63 -3.08 -23.05
CA SER A 155 23.80 -1.64 -22.90
C SER A 155 22.43 -0.97 -22.84
N PHE A 156 22.40 0.24 -22.30
CA PHE A 156 21.19 1.03 -22.08
C PHE A 156 21.52 2.51 -22.19
N PRO A 157 20.53 3.39 -22.41
CA PRO A 157 20.75 4.82 -22.55
C PRO A 157 21.32 5.44 -21.26
N ALA A 158 22.16 6.47 -21.41
CA ALA A 158 22.67 7.23 -20.26
C ALA A 158 21.53 7.89 -19.46
N THR A 159 20.53 8.42 -20.18
CA THR A 159 19.30 8.98 -19.59
C THR A 159 18.26 7.87 -19.45
N ARG A 160 17.94 7.49 -18.22
CA ARG A 160 16.94 6.46 -17.92
C ARG A 160 15.55 7.06 -17.68
N PRO A 161 14.47 6.32 -17.93
CA PRO A 161 13.12 6.72 -17.54
C PRO A 161 13.03 6.99 -16.03
N ILE A 162 12.29 8.03 -15.63
CA ILE A 162 12.14 8.42 -14.22
C ILE A 162 11.19 7.46 -13.46
N TYR A 163 10.21 6.87 -14.16
CA TYR A 163 9.11 6.10 -13.56
C TYR A 163 9.02 4.65 -14.05
N SER A 164 10.11 4.09 -14.58
CA SER A 164 10.17 2.72 -15.10
C SER A 164 11.57 2.15 -14.95
N SER A 165 11.69 0.82 -14.89
CA SER A 165 12.98 0.11 -14.95
C SER A 165 13.73 0.37 -16.27
N GLY A 166 13.00 0.73 -17.32
CA GLY A 166 13.54 1.02 -18.64
C GLY A 166 14.14 -0.19 -19.35
N LEU A 167 13.81 -1.41 -18.95
CA LEU A 167 14.36 -2.64 -19.54
C LEU A 167 14.15 -2.70 -21.06
N ASP A 168 13.01 -2.21 -21.54
CA ASP A 168 12.68 -2.18 -22.98
C ASP A 168 13.56 -1.20 -23.79
N THR A 169 14.36 -0.38 -23.12
CA THR A 169 15.32 0.53 -23.76
C THR A 169 16.71 -0.08 -23.94
N TRP A 170 16.90 -1.32 -23.48
CA TRP A 170 18.20 -1.99 -23.49
C TRP A 170 18.44 -2.67 -24.85
N TRP A 171 19.71 -2.82 -25.21
CA TRP A 171 20.12 -3.55 -26.40
C TRP A 171 21.30 -4.47 -26.11
N TYR A 172 21.43 -5.50 -26.94
CA TYR A 172 22.60 -6.36 -26.94
C TYR A 172 23.83 -5.58 -27.43
N ASP A 173 24.89 -5.62 -26.64
CA ASP A 173 26.16 -4.95 -26.95
C ASP A 173 27.21 -6.02 -27.26
N VAL A 174 27.49 -6.18 -28.55
CA VAL A 174 28.45 -7.16 -29.08
C VAL A 174 29.85 -7.01 -28.46
N ASN A 175 30.27 -5.79 -28.16
CA ASN A 175 31.60 -5.51 -27.63
C ASN A 175 31.68 -5.92 -26.15
N LYS A 176 30.64 -5.62 -25.37
CA LYS A 176 30.53 -6.10 -23.99
C LYS A 176 30.43 -7.62 -23.94
N ALA A 177 29.59 -8.21 -24.80
CA ALA A 177 29.40 -9.65 -24.85
C ALA A 177 30.70 -10.41 -25.15
N ALA A 178 31.57 -9.88 -26.01
CA ALA A 178 32.86 -10.48 -26.33
C ALA A 178 33.77 -10.68 -25.10
N THR A 179 33.58 -9.88 -24.04
CA THR A 179 34.31 -10.00 -22.76
C THR A 179 33.83 -11.16 -21.89
N LEU A 180 32.68 -11.77 -22.20
CA LEU A 180 32.12 -12.87 -21.45
C LEU A 180 32.67 -14.24 -21.92
N PRO A 181 32.72 -15.24 -21.02
CA PRO A 181 32.93 -16.64 -21.36
C PRO A 181 31.94 -17.14 -22.41
N ALA A 182 32.36 -18.09 -23.26
CA ALA A 182 31.57 -18.54 -24.42
C ALA A 182 30.16 -19.05 -24.06
N ASP A 183 30.00 -19.68 -22.90
CA ASP A 183 28.73 -20.16 -22.35
C ASP A 183 27.78 -19.03 -21.88
N ARG A 184 28.29 -17.80 -21.77
CA ARG A 184 27.55 -16.63 -21.25
C ARG A 184 27.40 -15.47 -22.24
N ARG A 185 28.03 -15.57 -23.41
CA ARG A 185 27.91 -14.59 -24.51
C ARG A 185 26.47 -14.41 -24.99
#